data_AF-A0A661Y9H1-F1
#
_entry.id   AF-A0A661Y9H1-F1
#
_cell.length_a   1.000
_cell.length_b   1.000
_cell.length_c   1.000
_cell.angle_alpha   90.00
_cell.angle_beta   90.00
_cell.angle_gamma   90.00
#
_symmetry.space_group_name_H-M   'P 1'
#
loop_
_entity.id
_entity.type
_entity.pdbx_description
1 polymer ?
#
loop_
_entity_poly.entity_id
_entity_poly.type
_entity_poly.pdbx_seq_one_letter_code
_entity_poly.pdbx_strand_id
1 'polypeptide(L)'
;MIIKLLKEIMLKSILTLSLSVIFTSMIFAQQADIIVGKYRLPNNLDVEIFENSGKYYGKIIALNGFEDGQQKDIKNPDRSQRNDPLLGKLIIKDLEYDKDKKKWINGSIYGAEKGLHLNLLIAEVRADEIVVVGSKFIMKKSLEWKKL
;
A
#
# COMPACT_ATOMS: atom_id res chain seq x y z
N MET A 1 11.72 -11.31 54.08
CA MET A 1 11.70 -9.91 53.59
C MET A 1 12.34 -9.77 52.20
N ILE A 2 13.59 -10.24 52.01
CA ILE A 2 14.34 -10.11 50.74
C ILE A 2 13.64 -10.76 49.52
N ILE A 3 13.11 -11.98 49.66
CA ILE A 3 12.43 -12.69 48.55
C ILE A 3 11.18 -11.94 48.04
N LYS A 4 10.44 -11.28 48.95
CA LYS A 4 9.25 -10.50 48.60
C LYS A 4 9.63 -9.24 47.82
N LEU A 5 10.69 -8.55 48.26
CA LEU A 5 11.25 -7.38 47.59
C LEU A 5 11.77 -7.71 46.18
N LEU A 6 12.48 -8.85 46.02
CA LEU A 6 12.96 -9.32 44.72
C LEU A 6 11.81 -9.62 43.75
N LYS A 7 10.70 -10.22 44.22
CA LYS A 7 9.51 -10.45 43.40
C LYS A 7 8.85 -9.15 42.93
N GLU A 8 8.76 -8.14 43.78
CA GLU A 8 8.20 -6.84 43.40
C GLU A 8 9.07 -6.10 42.39
N ILE A 9 10.40 -6.13 42.55
CA ILE A 9 11.34 -5.56 41.58
C ILE A 9 11.24 -6.30 40.24
N MET A 10 11.24 -7.63 40.26
CA MET A 10 11.06 -8.45 39.05
C MET A 10 9.73 -8.17 38.36
N LEU A 11 8.63 -8.06 39.12
CA LEU A 11 7.29 -7.78 38.58
C LEU A 11 7.23 -6.37 37.95
N LYS A 12 7.81 -5.36 38.61
CA LYS A 12 7.93 -4.01 38.05
C LYS A 12 8.79 -3.99 36.80
N SER A 13 9.93 -4.68 36.77
CA SER A 13 10.79 -4.80 35.59
C SER A 13 10.09 -5.50 34.42
N ILE A 14 9.31 -6.55 34.67
CA ILE A 14 8.48 -7.21 33.65
C ILE A 14 7.40 -6.25 33.13
N LEU A 15 6.76 -5.48 34.01
CA LEU A 15 5.75 -4.48 33.63
C LEU A 15 6.34 -3.34 32.78
N THR A 16 7.54 -2.87 33.12
CA THR A 16 8.25 -1.84 32.34
C THR A 16 8.71 -2.39 30.98
N LEU A 17 9.17 -3.64 30.92
CA LEU A 17 9.59 -4.31 29.69
C LEU A 17 8.41 -4.56 28.74
N SER A 18 7.27 -5.02 29.26
CA SER A 18 6.06 -5.23 28.45
C SER A 18 5.50 -3.92 27.89
N LEU A 19 5.53 -2.84 28.66
CA LEU A 19 5.13 -1.51 28.19
C LEU A 19 6.05 -1.01 27.06
N SER A 20 7.36 -1.28 27.15
CA SER A 20 8.35 -0.87 26.14
C SER A 20 8.14 -1.56 24.78
N VAL A 21 7.77 -2.85 24.78
CA VAL A 21 7.51 -3.62 23.55
C VAL A 21 6.31 -3.04 22.78
N ILE A 22 5.26 -2.62 23.48
CA ILE A 22 4.05 -2.03 22.88
C ILE A 22 4.35 -0.69 22.20
N PHE A 23 5.25 0.13 22.77
CA PHE A 23 5.62 1.40 22.15
C PHE A 23 6.38 1.22 20.83
N THR A 24 7.27 0.22 20.75
CA THR A 24 8.04 -0.01 19.51
C THR A 24 7.17 -0.47 18.34
N SER A 25 6.15 -1.29 18.56
CA SER A 25 5.28 -1.77 17.48
C SER A 25 4.43 -0.65 16.87
N MET A 26 3.99 0.33 17.67
CA MET A 26 3.21 1.48 17.19
C MET A 26 4.01 2.40 16.26
N ILE A 27 5.28 2.67 16.58
CA ILE A 27 6.15 3.53 15.74
C ILE A 27 6.35 2.91 14.35
N PHE A 28 6.51 1.59 14.28
CA PHE A 28 6.69 0.90 12.99
C PHE A 28 5.41 0.84 12.15
N ALA A 29 4.24 0.72 12.78
CA ALA A 29 2.96 0.82 12.07
C ALA A 29 2.80 2.20 11.44
N GLN A 30 3.13 3.27 12.19
CA GLN A 30 3.07 4.64 11.66
C GLN A 30 3.95 4.87 10.43
N GLN A 31 5.14 4.26 10.39
CA GLN A 31 6.02 4.36 9.22
C GLN A 31 5.49 3.56 8.01
N ALA A 32 4.91 2.38 8.26
CA ALA A 32 4.35 1.53 7.21
C ALA A 32 3.07 2.16 6.60
N ASP A 33 2.30 2.89 7.39
CA ASP A 33 1.03 3.50 6.97
C ASP A 33 1.20 4.85 6.25
N ILE A 34 2.43 5.34 6.07
CA ILE A 34 2.69 6.63 5.41
C ILE A 34 2.18 6.69 3.96
N ILE A 35 2.01 5.53 3.31
CA ILE A 35 1.46 5.40 1.96
C ILE A 35 -0.08 5.35 1.92
N VAL A 36 -0.75 5.28 3.08
CA VAL A 36 -2.21 5.31 3.14
C VAL A 36 -2.68 6.72 2.76
N GLY A 37 -3.59 6.79 1.81
CA GLY A 37 -4.05 8.07 1.28
C GLY A 37 -4.57 7.99 -0.14
N LYS A 38 -4.79 9.15 -0.74
CA LYS A 38 -5.33 9.28 -2.09
C LYS A 38 -4.27 9.85 -3.03
N TYR A 39 -4.19 9.28 -4.22
CA TYR A 39 -3.15 9.60 -5.19
C TYR A 39 -3.70 9.68 -6.61
N ARG A 40 -3.21 10.65 -7.38
CA ARG A 40 -3.42 10.75 -8.82
C ARG A 40 -2.32 10.03 -9.58
N LEU A 41 -2.73 9.10 -10.43
CA LEU A 41 -1.85 8.40 -11.36
C LEU A 41 -1.62 9.25 -12.63
N PRO A 42 -0.52 9.01 -13.37
CA PRO A 42 -0.25 9.69 -14.64
C PRO A 42 -1.30 9.52 -15.73
N ASN A 43 -2.17 8.50 -15.61
CA ASN A 43 -3.26 8.24 -16.54
C ASN A 43 -4.60 8.87 -16.09
N ASN A 44 -4.57 9.82 -15.14
CA ASN A 44 -5.71 10.53 -14.59
C ASN A 44 -6.65 9.72 -13.68
N LEU A 45 -6.37 8.44 -13.41
CA LEU A 45 -7.07 7.74 -12.34
C LEU A 45 -6.65 8.28 -10.98
N ASP A 46 -7.62 8.48 -10.09
CA ASP A 46 -7.33 8.63 -8.66
C ASP A 46 -7.53 7.30 -7.96
N VAL A 47 -6.61 6.96 -7.08
CA VAL A 47 -6.64 5.75 -6.28
C VAL A 47 -6.60 6.09 -4.80
N GLU A 48 -7.32 5.31 -3.99
CA GLU A 48 -7.15 5.30 -2.54
C GLU A 48 -6.36 4.05 -2.16
N ILE A 49 -5.21 4.24 -1.52
CA ILE A 49 -4.42 3.18 -0.89
C ILE A 49 -4.87 3.07 0.57
N PHE A 50 -5.16 1.85 1.02
CA PHE A 50 -5.61 1.55 2.36
C PHE A 50 -4.95 0.28 2.90
N GLU A 51 -4.80 0.23 4.22
CA GLU A 51 -4.30 -0.94 4.95
C GLU A 51 -5.45 -1.95 5.18
N ASN A 52 -5.13 -3.23 5.09
CA ASN A 52 -5.99 -4.32 5.52
C ASN A 52 -5.14 -5.52 5.93
N SER A 53 -5.20 -5.89 7.21
CA SER A 53 -4.60 -7.11 7.76
C SER A 53 -3.09 -7.24 7.53
N GLY A 54 -2.36 -6.15 7.70
CA GLY A 54 -0.91 -6.02 7.55
C GLY A 54 -0.44 -5.80 6.11
N LYS A 55 -1.36 -5.66 5.15
CA LYS A 55 -1.06 -5.43 3.74
C LYS A 55 -1.76 -4.20 3.21
N TYR A 56 -1.28 -3.67 2.10
CA TYR A 56 -1.84 -2.49 1.47
C TYR A 56 -2.49 -2.84 0.13
N TYR A 57 -3.66 -2.25 -0.05
CA TYR A 57 -4.53 -2.44 -1.18
C TYR A 57 -4.92 -1.08 -1.75
N GLY A 58 -5.46 -1.06 -2.96
CA GLY A 58 -5.94 0.20 -3.52
C GLY A 58 -6.99 0.06 -4.59
N LYS A 59 -7.95 0.98 -4.54
CA LYS A 59 -9.12 1.01 -5.42
C LYS A 59 -9.22 2.35 -6.15
N ILE A 60 -9.81 2.33 -7.34
CA ILE A 60 -10.08 3.55 -8.10
C ILE A 60 -11.19 4.35 -7.42
N ILE A 61 -10.97 5.65 -7.18
CA ILE A 61 -11.94 6.56 -6.55
C ILE A 61 -12.38 7.71 -7.47
N ALA A 62 -11.65 8.00 -8.54
CA ALA A 62 -12.08 8.92 -9.59
C ALA A 62 -11.40 8.57 -10.93
N LEU A 63 -12.05 8.91 -12.04
CA LEU A 63 -11.55 8.61 -13.39
C LEU A 63 -10.87 9.81 -14.07
N ASN A 64 -11.21 11.05 -13.69
CA ASN A 64 -10.68 12.33 -14.23
C ASN A 64 -10.31 12.35 -15.73
N GLY A 65 -11.19 11.84 -16.61
CA GLY A 65 -10.93 11.82 -18.05
C GLY A 65 -10.01 10.69 -18.53
N PHE A 66 -9.84 9.64 -17.72
CA PHE A 66 -9.18 8.40 -18.10
C PHE A 66 -9.73 7.86 -19.43
N GLU A 67 -8.82 7.64 -20.40
CA GLU A 67 -9.12 7.09 -21.74
C GLU A 67 -10.39 7.69 -22.36
N ASP A 68 -10.41 9.02 -22.51
CA ASP A 68 -11.52 9.79 -23.10
C ASP A 68 -12.89 9.51 -22.44
N GLY A 69 -12.89 9.31 -21.12
CA GLY A 69 -14.09 9.09 -20.33
C GLY A 69 -14.51 7.62 -20.23
N GLN A 70 -13.60 6.67 -20.46
CA GLN A 70 -13.84 5.24 -20.28
C GLN A 70 -14.30 4.93 -18.85
N GLN A 71 -15.52 4.41 -18.70
CA GLN A 71 -16.11 4.04 -17.40
C GLN A 71 -16.02 2.56 -17.07
N LYS A 72 -15.92 1.70 -18.09
CA LYS A 72 -15.93 0.24 -17.97
C LYS A 72 -14.58 -0.34 -18.32
N ASP A 73 -14.30 -1.54 -17.82
CA ASP A 73 -13.03 -2.22 -18.04
C ASP A 73 -12.92 -2.93 -19.41
N ILE A 74 -13.18 -2.21 -20.50
CA ILE A 74 -13.31 -2.79 -21.84
C ILE A 74 -12.06 -3.55 -22.33
N LYS A 75 -10.90 -3.26 -21.75
CA LYS A 75 -9.60 -3.86 -22.08
C LYS A 75 -9.27 -5.07 -21.19
N ASN A 76 -10.18 -5.51 -20.32
CA ASN A 76 -9.93 -6.67 -19.47
C ASN A 76 -9.66 -7.94 -20.30
N PRO A 77 -8.59 -8.70 -20.00
CA PRO A 77 -8.32 -9.96 -20.68
C PRO A 77 -9.44 -10.98 -20.47
N ASP A 78 -10.09 -10.97 -19.30
CA ASP A 78 -11.30 -11.73 -19.03
C ASP A 78 -12.51 -10.99 -19.62
N ARG A 79 -13.16 -11.62 -20.60
CA ARG A 79 -14.32 -11.04 -21.30
C ARG A 79 -15.49 -10.78 -20.36
N SER A 80 -15.66 -11.59 -19.31
CA SER A 80 -16.77 -11.44 -18.36
C SER A 80 -16.67 -10.14 -17.54
N GLN A 81 -15.44 -9.69 -17.28
CA GLN A 81 -15.15 -8.49 -16.49
C GLN A 81 -15.15 -7.20 -17.32
N ARG A 82 -15.31 -7.27 -18.65
CA ARG A 82 -15.25 -6.07 -19.51
C ARG A 82 -16.39 -5.09 -19.32
N ASN A 83 -17.48 -5.57 -18.73
CA ASN A 83 -18.64 -4.76 -18.39
C ASN A 83 -18.56 -4.15 -17.00
N ASP A 84 -17.56 -4.53 -16.20
CA ASP A 84 -17.41 -4.05 -14.84
C ASP A 84 -17.07 -2.54 -14.83
N PRO A 85 -17.63 -1.78 -13.88
CA PRO A 85 -17.21 -0.40 -13.67
C PRO A 85 -15.76 -0.34 -13.21
N LEU A 86 -15.02 0.65 -13.71
CA LEU A 86 -13.67 0.97 -13.23
C LEU A 86 -13.72 1.64 -11.86
N LEU A 87 -14.72 2.49 -11.62
CA LEU A 87 -14.89 3.16 -10.33
C LEU A 87 -15.12 2.12 -9.22
N GLY A 88 -14.36 2.21 -8.13
CA GLY A 88 -14.38 1.26 -7.03
C GLY A 88 -13.60 -0.03 -7.27
N LYS A 89 -13.08 -0.26 -8.49
CA LYS A 89 -12.33 -1.48 -8.80
C LYS A 89 -11.03 -1.54 -8.01
N LEU A 90 -10.81 -2.67 -7.33
CA LEU A 90 -9.59 -2.97 -6.59
C LEU A 90 -8.47 -3.30 -7.58
N ILE A 91 -7.53 -2.38 -7.75
CA ILE A 91 -6.44 -2.50 -8.73
C ILE A 91 -5.07 -2.72 -8.11
N ILE A 92 -4.86 -2.40 -6.83
CA ILE A 92 -3.60 -2.66 -6.11
C ILE A 92 -3.86 -3.72 -5.04
N LYS A 93 -2.98 -4.72 -4.95
CA LYS A 93 -3.10 -5.81 -3.97
C LYS A 93 -1.77 -6.19 -3.36
N ASP A 94 -1.82 -6.62 -2.10
CA ASP A 94 -0.76 -7.36 -1.40
C ASP A 94 0.60 -6.63 -1.28
N LEU A 95 0.58 -5.29 -1.28
CA LEU A 95 1.79 -4.55 -0.91
C LEU A 95 2.13 -4.82 0.55
N GLU A 96 3.38 -5.11 0.83
CA GLU A 96 3.88 -5.43 2.17
C GLU A 96 5.08 -4.54 2.50
N TYR A 97 5.08 -3.94 3.69
CA TYR A 97 6.20 -3.11 4.14
C TYR A 97 7.39 -3.98 4.57
N ASP A 98 8.48 -3.92 3.80
CA ASP A 98 9.79 -4.49 4.12
C ASP A 98 10.58 -3.50 4.97
N LYS A 99 10.77 -3.85 6.24
CA LYS A 99 11.43 -2.99 7.24
C LYS A 99 12.91 -2.76 6.95
N ASP A 100 13.59 -3.78 6.41
CA ASP A 100 15.02 -3.72 6.14
C ASP A 100 15.30 -2.82 4.94
N LYS A 101 14.45 -2.90 3.92
CA LYS A 101 14.54 -2.07 2.71
C LYS A 101 13.85 -0.72 2.85
N LYS A 102 13.01 -0.54 3.86
CA LYS A 102 12.12 0.64 4.05
C LYS A 102 11.25 0.92 2.83
N LYS A 103 10.65 -0.13 2.26
CA LYS A 103 9.88 -0.09 1.01
C LYS A 103 8.67 -0.99 1.08
N TRP A 104 7.66 -0.72 0.27
CA TRP A 104 6.51 -1.61 0.10
C TRP A 104 6.75 -2.47 -1.14
N ILE A 105 6.79 -3.79 -0.96
CA ILE A 105 7.15 -4.76 -1.99
C ILE A 105 6.06 -5.82 -2.13
N ASN A 106 6.27 -6.80 -3.02
CA ASN A 106 5.38 -7.95 -3.27
C ASN A 106 3.98 -7.62 -3.78
N GLY A 107 3.69 -6.34 -4.00
CA GLY A 107 2.40 -5.91 -4.51
C GLY A 107 2.19 -6.28 -5.97
N SER A 108 0.92 -6.22 -6.37
CA SER A 108 0.52 -6.27 -7.77
C SER A 108 -0.39 -5.09 -8.10
N ILE A 109 -0.34 -4.67 -9.38
CA ILE A 109 -1.25 -3.67 -9.91
C ILE A 109 -1.88 -4.13 -11.22
N TYR A 110 -3.18 -3.87 -11.37
CA TYR A 110 -3.91 -3.99 -12.63
C TYR A 110 -3.97 -2.64 -13.35
N GLY A 111 -3.35 -2.56 -14.53
CA GLY A 111 -3.41 -1.40 -15.41
C GLY A 111 -4.55 -1.51 -16.42
N ALA A 112 -5.67 -0.84 -16.13
CA ALA A 112 -6.87 -0.83 -16.98
C ALA A 112 -6.62 -0.25 -18.40
N GLU A 113 -5.60 0.61 -18.58
CA GLU A 113 -5.25 1.18 -19.89
C GLU A 113 -4.85 0.12 -20.94
N LYS A 114 -4.36 -1.03 -20.48
CA LYS A 114 -3.81 -2.10 -21.33
C LYS A 114 -4.31 -3.49 -20.92
N GLY A 115 -5.10 -3.61 -19.86
CA GLY A 115 -5.55 -4.88 -19.32
C GLY A 115 -4.43 -5.75 -18.76
N LEU A 116 -3.39 -5.14 -18.18
CA LEU A 116 -2.19 -5.85 -17.75
C LEU A 116 -2.04 -5.89 -16.23
N HIS A 117 -1.72 -7.07 -15.70
CA HIS A 117 -1.19 -7.22 -14.35
C HIS A 117 0.33 -7.05 -14.35
N LEU A 118 0.82 -6.26 -13.41
CA LEU A 118 2.23 -5.95 -13.17
C LEU A 118 2.56 -6.23 -11.70
N ASN A 119 3.81 -6.57 -11.41
CA ASN A 119 4.33 -6.46 -10.05
C ASN A 119 4.48 -4.98 -9.68
N LEU A 120 4.18 -4.64 -8.44
CA LEU A 120 4.24 -3.28 -7.91
C LEU A 120 5.11 -3.25 -6.66
N LEU A 121 5.94 -2.21 -6.57
CA LEU A 121 6.56 -1.80 -5.32
C LEU A 121 6.55 -0.28 -5.22
N ILE A 122 6.56 0.25 -4.00
CA ILE A 122 6.75 1.68 -3.71
C ILE A 122 8.20 1.86 -3.26
N ALA A 123 8.96 2.59 -4.08
CA ALA A 123 10.40 2.73 -3.94
C ALA A 123 10.80 3.92 -3.05
N GLU A 124 9.99 4.99 -3.07
CA GLU A 124 10.26 6.24 -2.36
C GLU A 124 8.94 6.91 -1.99
N VAL A 125 8.91 7.56 -0.82
CA VAL A 125 7.81 8.40 -0.36
C VAL A 125 8.36 9.80 -0.14
N ARG A 126 7.74 10.79 -0.78
CA ARG A 126 8.07 12.22 -0.67
C ARG A 126 6.89 12.97 -0.05
N ALA A 127 7.01 14.29 0.09
CA ALA A 127 5.98 15.11 0.74
C ALA A 127 4.63 15.08 -0.01
N ASP A 128 4.68 15.20 -1.33
CA ASP A 128 3.52 15.37 -2.21
C ASP A 128 3.35 14.23 -3.23
N GLU A 129 4.17 13.19 -3.14
CA GLU A 129 4.14 12.07 -4.09
C GLU A 129 4.75 10.78 -3.53
N ILE A 130 4.44 9.68 -4.22
CA ILE A 130 5.16 8.41 -4.08
C ILE A 130 5.74 7.99 -5.44
N VAL A 131 6.93 7.40 -5.40
CA VAL A 131 7.57 6.81 -6.58
C VAL A 131 7.30 5.32 -6.56
N VAL A 132 6.57 4.84 -7.56
CA VAL A 132 6.24 3.42 -7.72
C VAL A 132 7.04 2.81 -8.85
N VAL A 133 7.30 1.51 -8.77
CA VAL A 133 7.91 0.73 -9.86
C VAL A 133 6.96 -0.38 -10.25
N GLY A 134 6.44 -0.28 -11.47
CA GLY A 134 5.71 -1.36 -12.13
C GLY A 134 6.68 -2.25 -12.90
N SER A 135 6.55 -3.57 -12.80
CA SER A 135 7.41 -4.49 -13.54
C SER A 135 6.69 -5.71 -14.07
N LYS A 136 7.14 -6.21 -15.23
CA LYS A 136 6.67 -7.46 -15.83
C LYS A 136 7.81 -8.07 -16.64
N PHE A 137 8.17 -9.31 -16.30
CA PHE A 137 9.36 -9.99 -16.82
C PHE A 137 10.62 -9.12 -16.64
N ILE A 138 11.33 -8.83 -17.73
CA ILE A 138 12.55 -8.00 -17.73
C ILE A 138 12.26 -6.49 -17.72
N MET A 139 11.01 -6.08 -17.99
CA MET A 139 10.65 -4.67 -18.11
C MET A 139 10.28 -4.09 -16.75
N LYS A 140 10.81 -2.90 -16.46
CA LYS A 140 10.48 -2.10 -15.28
C LYS A 140 10.23 -0.66 -15.72
N LYS A 141 9.27 0.00 -15.08
CA LYS A 141 8.99 1.43 -15.28
C LYS A 141 8.72 2.08 -13.93
N SER A 142 9.38 3.20 -13.68
CA SER A 142 9.09 4.06 -12.54
C SER A 142 8.03 5.09 -12.90
N LEU A 143 7.11 5.36 -11.98
CA LEU A 143 6.05 6.36 -12.13
C LEU A 143 5.91 7.15 -10.83
N GLU A 144 5.58 8.43 -10.95
CA GLU A 144 5.26 9.31 -9.84
C GLU A 144 3.75 9.37 -9.69
N TRP A 145 3.24 9.12 -8.48
CA TRP A 145 1.84 9.29 -8.14
C TRP A 145 1.70 10.46 -7.17
N LYS A 146 0.96 11.49 -7.57
CA LYS A 146 0.81 12.72 -6.80
C LYS A 146 -0.22 12.53 -5.71
N LYS A 147 0.08 12.93 -4.49
CA LYS A 147 -0.86 12.92 -3.37
C LYS A 147 -1.96 13.97 -3.61
N LEU A 148 -3.19 13.63 -3.23
CA LEU A 148 -4.36 14.52 -3.30
C LEU A 148 -4.60 15.27 -1.99
#